data_AF-A0A1Y1VQ46-F1
#
_entry.id   AF-A0A1Y1VQ46-F1
#
_cell.length_a   1.000
_cell.length_b   1.000
_cell.length_c   1.000
_cell.angle_alpha   90.00
_cell.angle_beta   90.00
_cell.angle_gamma   90.00
#
_symmetry.space_group_name_H-M   'P 1'
#
loop_
_entity.id
_entity.type
_entity.pdbx_description
1 polymer ?
#
loop_
_entity_poly.entity_id
_entity_poly.type
_entity_poly.pdbx_seq_one_letter_code
_entity_poly.pdbx_strand_id
1 'polypeptide(L)'
;TVNSHPYYPRNLSLPHYVPNTSGTGHILSVVFGSFGAILLLAAKIALENRKLKTQDRLLFMWCVLAGLIHVGLEGYYIQNYASLAGDQFVLGQVWKEYSKGDSRYLSSDPFVLNMERITAVRSIGLIVL
;
A
#
# COMPACT_ATOMS: atom_id res chain seq x y z
N THR A 1 -24.99 16.92 2.07
CA THR A 1 -24.44 16.93 3.44
C THR A 1 -22.97 16.59 3.35
N VAL A 2 -22.07 17.45 3.81
CA VAL A 2 -20.62 17.13 3.84
C VAL A 2 -20.43 16.16 5.00
N ASN A 3 -20.10 14.90 4.71
CA ASN A 3 -19.76 13.94 5.77
C ASN A 3 -18.46 14.41 6.43
N SER A 4 -18.51 14.68 7.74
CA SER A 4 -17.34 15.10 8.50
C SER A 4 -16.28 13.99 8.46
N HIS A 5 -15.05 14.36 8.10
CA HIS A 5 -13.93 13.42 7.98
C HIS A 5 -12.74 13.85 8.85
N PRO A 6 -11.86 12.92 9.26
CA PRO A 6 -10.73 13.22 10.15
C PRO A 6 -9.55 13.92 9.44
N TYR A 7 -9.55 13.96 8.10
CA TYR A 7 -8.43 14.46 7.29
C TYR A 7 -8.29 15.99 7.27
N TYR A 8 -7.07 16.47 7.02
CA TYR A 8 -6.77 17.88 6.77
C TYR A 8 -6.52 18.13 5.28
N PRO A 9 -6.97 19.26 4.73
CA PRO A 9 -7.71 20.33 5.38
C PRO A 9 -9.18 19.94 5.67
N ARG A 10 -9.79 20.52 6.70
CA ARG A 10 -11.14 20.12 7.20
C ARG A 10 -12.28 20.46 6.24
N ASN A 11 -12.04 21.35 5.28
CA ASN A 11 -12.98 21.73 4.23
C ASN A 11 -12.81 20.90 2.94
N LEU A 12 -11.97 19.87 2.95
CA LEU A 12 -11.80 18.96 1.82
C LEU A 12 -13.15 18.29 1.49
N SER A 13 -13.47 18.18 0.20
CA SER A 13 -14.70 17.53 -0.24
C SER A 13 -14.46 16.05 -0.47
N LEU A 14 -14.96 15.21 0.43
CA LEU A 14 -14.96 13.75 0.30
C LEU A 14 -16.41 13.22 0.29
N PRO A 15 -17.12 13.33 -0.85
CA PRO A 15 -18.57 13.14 -0.90
C PRO A 15 -19.04 11.73 -0.54
N HIS A 16 -18.18 10.73 -0.73
CA HIS A 16 -18.47 9.32 -0.46
C HIS A 16 -17.63 8.76 0.70
N TYR A 17 -17.15 9.62 1.61
CA TYR A 17 -16.36 9.19 2.76
C TYR A 17 -17.17 8.29 3.70
N VAL A 18 -16.56 7.16 4.08
CA VAL A 18 -17.04 6.23 5.09
C VAL A 18 -15.87 5.88 6.03
N PRO A 19 -16.03 6.01 7.36
CA PRO A 19 -14.98 5.64 8.32
C PRO A 19 -14.62 4.15 8.22
N ASN A 20 -13.41 3.81 8.65
CA ASN A 20 -12.98 2.41 8.74
C ASN A 20 -13.85 1.64 9.73
N THR A 21 -14.30 0.46 9.33
CA THR A 21 -14.98 -0.49 10.22
C THR A 21 -14.02 -1.25 11.12
N SER A 22 -12.79 -1.47 10.65
CA SER A 22 -11.72 -2.11 11.43
C SER A 22 -10.91 -1.07 12.21
N GLY A 23 -10.49 -1.44 13.43
CA GLY A 23 -9.52 -0.64 14.18
C GLY A 23 -8.13 -0.67 13.53
N THR A 24 -7.35 0.40 13.72
CA THR A 24 -5.98 0.53 13.17
C THR A 24 -5.10 -0.66 13.51
N GLY A 25 -5.17 -1.18 14.75
CA GLY A 25 -4.41 -2.37 15.15
C GLY A 25 -4.71 -3.60 14.29
N HIS A 26 -5.98 -3.87 14.01
CA HIS A 26 -6.40 -4.99 13.15
C HIS A 26 -5.88 -4.81 11.71
N ILE A 27 -6.01 -3.60 11.16
CA ILE A 27 -5.53 -3.28 9.81
C ILE A 27 -4.02 -3.53 9.71
N LEU A 28 -3.24 -3.01 10.66
CA LEU A 28 -1.79 -3.20 10.68
C LEU A 28 -1.41 -4.66 10.88
N SER A 29 -2.11 -5.40 11.74
CA SER A 29 -1.86 -6.84 11.95
C SER A 29 -2.08 -7.65 10.68
N VAL A 30 -3.15 -7.38 9.92
CA VAL A 30 -3.42 -8.09 8.67
C VAL A 30 -2.39 -7.76 7.60
N VAL A 31 -2.05 -6.48 7.41
CA VAL A 31 -1.09 -6.04 6.38
C VAL A 31 0.32 -6.55 6.71
N PHE A 32 0.83 -6.27 7.91
CA PHE A 32 2.17 -6.71 8.31
C PHE A 32 2.26 -8.22 8.52
N GLY A 33 1.19 -8.87 8.98
CA GLY A 33 1.13 -10.33 9.05
C GLY A 33 1.26 -10.97 7.67
N SER A 34 0.53 -10.44 6.68
CA SER A 34 0.59 -10.92 5.30
C SER A 34 1.97 -10.67 4.67
N PHE A 35 2.53 -9.46 4.83
CA PHE A 35 3.85 -9.12 4.32
C PHE A 35 4.93 -9.97 5.00
N GLY A 36 4.84 -10.16 6.31
CA GLY A 36 5.75 -11.00 7.08
C GLY A 36 5.71 -12.46 6.63
N ALA A 37 4.52 -13.03 6.40
CA ALA A 37 4.40 -14.40 5.91
C ALA A 37 5.07 -14.59 4.54
N ILE A 38 4.87 -13.65 3.62
CA ILE A 38 5.50 -13.68 2.29
C ILE A 38 7.01 -13.51 2.40
N LEU A 39 7.50 -12.59 3.24
CA LEU A 39 8.93 -12.39 3.48
C LEU A 39 9.58 -13.59 4.15
N LEU A 40 8.91 -14.27 5.07
CA LEU A 40 9.42 -15.52 5.68
C LEU A 40 9.55 -16.63 4.65
N LEU A 41 8.58 -16.75 3.74
CA LEU A 41 8.66 -17.70 2.62
C LEU A 41 9.83 -17.33 1.68
N ALA A 42 9.96 -16.06 1.31
CA ALA A 42 11.08 -15.57 0.50
C ALA A 42 12.43 -15.84 1.18
N ALA A 43 12.54 -15.57 2.48
CA ALA A 43 13.74 -15.85 3.26
C ALA A 43 14.08 -17.34 3.27
N LYS A 44 13.09 -18.22 3.44
CA LYS A 44 13.29 -19.67 3.37
C LYS A 44 13.86 -20.09 2.02
N ILE A 45 13.27 -19.63 0.92
CA ILE A 45 13.74 -19.90 -0.45
C ILE A 45 15.20 -19.41 -0.63
N ALA A 46 15.50 -18.21 -0.16
CA ALA A 46 16.83 -17.60 -0.27
C ALA A 46 17.90 -18.34 0.56
N LEU A 47 17.53 -18.86 1.73
CA LEU A 47 18.41 -19.62 2.62
C LEU A 47 18.66 -21.05 2.13
N GLU A 48 17.67 -21.69 1.50
CA GLU A 48 17.84 -23.01 0.87
C GLU A 48 18.85 -22.96 -0.28
N ASN A 49 18.95 -21.81 -0.97
CA ASN A 49 19.96 -21.60 -1.99
C ASN A 49 21.35 -21.28 -1.37
N ARG A 50 22.13 -22.34 -1.14
CA ARG A 50 23.50 -22.26 -0.60
C ARG A 50 24.50 -21.52 -1.50
N LYS A 51 24.16 -21.27 -2.78
CA LYS A 51 25.04 -20.57 -3.73
C LYS A 51 24.95 -19.05 -3.64
N LEU A 52 23.86 -18.51 -3.06
CA LEU A 52 23.65 -17.06 -2.93
C LEU A 52 24.51 -16.48 -1.82
N LYS A 53 25.13 -15.33 -2.09
CA LYS A 53 25.79 -14.54 -1.04
C LYS A 53 24.73 -13.89 -0.15
N THR A 54 25.12 -13.51 1.07
CA THR A 54 24.22 -12.80 1.99
C THR A 54 23.66 -11.51 1.36
N GLN A 55 24.47 -10.79 0.59
CA GLN A 55 24.03 -9.59 -0.13
C GLN A 55 22.90 -9.89 -1.12
N ASP A 56 23.05 -10.95 -1.94
CA ASP A 56 22.03 -11.35 -2.92
C ASP A 56 20.73 -11.77 -2.22
N ARG A 57 20.82 -12.40 -1.05
CA ARG A 57 19.65 -12.77 -0.24
C ARG A 57 18.93 -11.54 0.31
N LEU A 58 19.67 -10.53 0.79
CA LEU A 58 19.11 -9.27 1.27
C LEU A 58 18.46 -8.49 0.12
N LEU A 59 19.10 -8.43 -1.04
CA LEU A 59 18.56 -7.81 -2.25
C LEU A 59 17.28 -8.51 -2.71
N PHE A 60 17.27 -9.85 -2.72
CA PHE A 60 16.06 -10.62 -3.03
C PHE A 60 14.90 -10.29 -2.08
N MET A 61 15.15 -10.28 -0.76
CA MET A 61 14.12 -9.91 0.22
C MET A 61 13.64 -8.46 0.05
N TRP A 62 14.56 -7.54 -0.25
CA TRP A 62 14.23 -6.15 -0.57
C TRP A 62 13.33 -6.06 -1.80
N CYS A 63 13.65 -6.76 -2.88
CA CYS A 63 12.84 -6.79 -4.09
C CYS A 63 11.44 -7.37 -3.83
N VAL A 64 11.33 -8.42 -3.01
CA VAL A 64 10.03 -8.98 -2.60
C VAL A 64 9.21 -7.96 -1.82
N LEU A 65 9.81 -7.29 -0.82
CA LEU A 65 9.13 -6.24 -0.05
C LEU A 65 8.68 -5.08 -0.96
N ALA A 66 9.57 -4.61 -1.83
CA ALA A 66 9.26 -3.56 -2.79
C ALA A 66 8.10 -3.97 -3.71
N GLY A 67 8.08 -5.21 -4.20
CA GLY A 67 6.97 -5.75 -4.98
C GLY A 67 5.64 -5.75 -4.23
N LEU A 68 5.64 -6.12 -2.95
CA LEU A 68 4.43 -6.08 -2.12
C LEU A 68 3.88 -4.66 -1.94
N ILE A 69 4.76 -3.68 -1.79
CA ILE A 69 4.36 -2.28 -1.66
C ILE A 69 3.84 -1.74 -3.00
N HIS A 70 4.66 -1.80 -4.05
CA HIS A 70 4.36 -1.16 -5.33
C HIS A 70 3.25 -1.87 -6.11
N VAL A 71 3.22 -3.20 -6.12
CA VAL A 71 2.17 -3.94 -6.83
C VAL A 71 0.95 -4.16 -5.94
N GLY A 72 1.17 -4.50 -4.66
CA GLY A 72 0.08 -4.79 -3.73
C GLY A 72 -0.65 -3.55 -3.23
N LEU A 73 0.06 -2.59 -2.62
CA LEU A 73 -0.56 -1.39 -2.05
C LEU A 73 -0.81 -0.31 -3.10
N GLU A 74 0.22 0.12 -3.83
CA GLU A 74 0.10 1.22 -4.81
C GLU A 74 -0.72 0.79 -6.02
N GLY A 75 -0.56 -0.46 -6.49
CA GLY A 75 -1.43 -1.03 -7.52
C GLY A 75 -2.91 -1.04 -7.12
N TYR A 76 -3.22 -1.42 -5.87
CA TYR A 76 -4.59 -1.34 -5.35
C TYR A 76 -5.10 0.10 -5.30
N TYR A 77 -4.25 1.04 -4.87
CA TYR A 77 -4.57 2.47 -4.86
C TYR A 77 -4.96 2.96 -6.25
N ILE A 78 -4.13 2.73 -7.26
CA ILE A 78 -4.36 3.20 -8.63
C ILE A 78 -5.65 2.63 -9.23
N GLN A 79 -5.99 1.39 -8.88
CA GLN A 79 -7.21 0.76 -9.34
C GLN A 79 -8.48 1.33 -8.68
N ASN A 80 -8.38 1.75 -7.41
CA ASN A 80 -9.53 2.11 -6.57
C ASN A 80 -9.55 3.57 -6.07
N TYR A 81 -8.62 4.42 -6.52
CA TYR A 81 -8.40 5.78 -5.98
C TYR A 81 -9.68 6.63 -5.94
N ALA A 82 -10.56 6.49 -6.94
CA ALA A 82 -11.79 7.28 -7.06
C ALA A 82 -12.87 6.89 -6.04
N SER A 83 -12.85 5.67 -5.50
CA SER A 83 -13.82 5.16 -4.53
C SER A 83 -13.20 4.91 -3.14
N LEU A 84 -11.92 5.25 -2.97
CA LEU A 84 -11.10 4.87 -1.82
C LEU A 84 -11.63 5.42 -0.49
N ALA A 85 -12.24 6.61 -0.50
CA ALA A 85 -12.78 7.22 0.71
C ALA A 85 -13.96 6.43 1.30
N GLY A 86 -14.64 5.61 0.49
CA GLY A 86 -15.73 4.73 0.91
C GLY A 86 -15.32 3.27 1.14
N ASP A 87 -14.09 2.91 0.77
CA ASP A 87 -13.65 1.52 0.69
C ASP A 87 -13.55 0.85 2.07
N GLN A 88 -14.05 -0.38 2.18
CA GLN A 88 -14.03 -1.19 3.42
C GLN A 88 -13.17 -2.44 3.28
N PHE A 89 -12.56 -2.67 2.12
CA PHE A 89 -11.53 -3.69 2.01
C PHE A 89 -10.30 -3.32 2.84
N VAL A 90 -9.56 -4.30 3.34
CA VAL A 90 -8.41 -4.05 4.23
C VAL A 90 -7.37 -3.13 3.57
N LEU A 91 -7.13 -3.28 2.27
CA LEU A 91 -6.20 -2.40 1.54
C LEU A 91 -6.75 -0.97 1.41
N GLY A 92 -8.06 -0.79 1.19
CA GLY A 92 -8.68 0.54 1.23
C GLY A 92 -8.63 1.18 2.62
N GLN A 93 -8.83 0.37 3.66
CA GLN A 93 -8.78 0.85 5.04
C GLN A 93 -7.37 1.26 5.46
N VAL A 94 -6.31 0.56 5.04
CA VAL A 94 -4.93 0.99 5.30
C VAL A 94 -4.60 2.29 4.56
N TRP A 95 -5.08 2.46 3.32
CA TRP A 95 -4.92 3.72 2.60
C TRP A 95 -5.66 4.88 3.26
N LYS A 96 -6.87 4.64 3.78
CA LYS A 96 -7.59 5.65 4.60
C LYS A 96 -6.87 5.99 5.89
N GLU A 97 -6.15 5.05 6.50
CA GLU A 97 -5.31 5.34 7.66
C GLU A 97 -4.09 6.16 7.26
N TYR A 98 -3.40 5.75 6.19
CA TYR A 98 -2.25 6.46 5.62
C TYR A 98 -2.58 7.89 5.21
N SER A 99 -3.80 8.09 4.68
CA SER A 99 -4.30 9.40 4.25
C SER A 99 -4.54 10.40 5.39
N LYS A 100 -4.44 9.97 6.66
CA LYS A 100 -4.39 10.91 7.79
C LYS A 100 -3.11 11.74 7.77
N GLY A 101 -2.01 11.20 7.21
CA GLY A 101 -0.77 11.93 6.98
C GLY A 101 -0.81 12.82 5.74
N ASP A 102 -1.50 12.38 4.69
CA ASP A 102 -1.68 13.14 3.45
C ASP A 102 -3.05 12.83 2.82
N SER A 103 -3.98 13.77 2.88
CA SER A 103 -5.35 13.56 2.41
C SER A 103 -5.49 13.52 0.89
N ARG A 104 -4.44 13.91 0.15
CA ARG A 104 -4.44 13.94 -1.32
C ARG A 104 -4.68 12.57 -1.95
N TYR A 105 -4.34 11.51 -1.22
CA TYR A 105 -4.65 10.13 -1.62
C TYR A 105 -6.17 9.89 -1.71
N LEU A 106 -6.99 10.52 -0.86
CA LEU A 106 -8.45 10.38 -0.89
C LEU A 106 -9.14 11.38 -1.80
N SER A 107 -8.49 12.51 -2.10
CA SER A 107 -9.05 13.53 -2.98
C SER A 107 -8.72 13.31 -4.46
N SER A 108 -8.10 12.16 -4.81
CA SER A 108 -7.71 11.84 -6.18
C SER A 108 -6.79 12.90 -6.81
N ASP A 109 -5.83 13.42 -6.04
CA ASP A 109 -4.90 14.44 -6.53
C ASP A 109 -4.10 13.93 -7.74
N PRO A 110 -4.05 14.66 -8.88
CA PRO A 110 -3.38 14.19 -10.08
C PRO A 110 -1.88 13.97 -9.92
N PHE A 111 -1.19 14.75 -9.07
CA PHE A 111 0.24 14.59 -8.86
C PHE A 111 0.52 13.28 -8.11
N VAL A 112 -0.20 13.04 -7.01
CA VAL A 112 -0.09 11.79 -6.24
C VAL A 112 -0.43 10.59 -7.13
N LEU A 113 -1.56 10.62 -7.85
CA LEU A 113 -1.97 9.52 -8.72
C LEU A 113 -0.94 9.19 -9.80
N ASN A 114 -0.34 10.20 -10.45
CA ASN A 114 0.65 9.96 -11.49
C ASN A 114 1.97 9.44 -10.92
N MET A 115 2.40 9.94 -9.76
CA MET A 115 3.60 9.45 -9.08
C MET A 115 3.46 7.98 -8.72
N GLU A 116 2.35 7.62 -8.06
CA GLU A 116 2.02 6.24 -7.67
C GLU A 116 1.90 5.33 -8.90
N ARG A 117 1.33 5.82 -10.01
CA ARG A 117 1.30 5.05 -11.28
C ARG A 117 2.69 4.74 -11.81
N ILE A 118 3.60 5.70 -11.76
CA ILE A 118 4.97 5.49 -12.24
C ILE A 118 5.67 4.46 -11.35
N THR A 119 5.54 4.55 -10.03
CA THR A 119 6.16 3.61 -9.10
C THR A 119 5.55 2.21 -9.25
N ALA A 120 4.22 2.06 -9.28
CA ALA A 120 3.58 0.77 -9.46
C ALA A 120 3.96 0.09 -10.80
N VAL A 121 3.99 0.84 -11.91
CA VAL A 121 4.30 0.28 -13.23
C VAL A 121 5.80 0.03 -13.41
N ARG A 122 6.67 0.96 -12.99
CA ARG A 122 8.12 0.79 -13.16
C ARG A 122 8.75 -0.18 -12.19
N SER A 123 8.19 -0.34 -10.99
CA SER A 123 8.68 -1.34 -10.03
C SER A 123 8.53 -2.76 -10.57
N ILE A 124 7.53 -3.04 -11.42
CA ILE A 124 7.46 -4.31 -12.16
C ILE A 124 8.68 -4.48 -13.08
N GLY A 125 9.13 -3.42 -13.76
CA GLY A 125 10.31 -3.46 -14.61
C GLY A 125 11.63 -3.61 -13.84
N LEU A 126 11.72 -3.08 -12.61
CA LEU A 126 12.92 -3.13 -11.77
C LEU A 126 13.03 -4.44 -10.96
N ILE A 127 11.92 -5.15 -10.73
CA ILE A 127 11.89 -6.48 -10.12
C ILE A 127 12.27 -7.58 -11.13
N VAL A 128 12.20 -7.29 -12.43
CA VAL A 128 12.48 -8.23 -13.53
C VAL A 128 13.90 -8.09 -14.11
N LEU A 129 14.66 -7.06 -13.72
CA LEU A 129 16.05 -6.82 -14.11
C LEU A 129 17.02 -7.15 -12.97
#